data_AF-A0A8T3YDL0-F1
#
_entry.id   AF-A0A8T3YDL0-F1
#
_cell.length_a   1.000
_cell.length_b   1.000
_cell.length_c   1.000
_cell.angle_alpha   90.00
_cell.angle_beta   90.00
_cell.angle_gamma   90.00
#
_symmetry.space_group_name_H-M   'P 1'
#
loop_
_entity.id
_entity.type
_entity.pdbx_description
1 polymer ?
#
loop_
_entity_poly.entity_id
_entity_poly.type
_entity_poly.pdbx_seq_one_letter_code
_entity_poly.pdbx_strand_id
1 'polypeptide(L)' 'TYKDIFWLLDKGKIITTNSRKRLWDIIKYRNVLSHEYGEITQKDLVYIIKNLSEIKNFIKIVKQLVNKE' A
#
# COMPACT_ATOMS: atom_id res chain seq x y z
N THR A 1 10.45 0.55 10.10
CA THR A 1 10.37 1.01 8.69
C THR A 1 8.97 0.79 8.13
N TYR A 2 8.60 1.38 6.98
CA TYR A 2 7.28 1.12 6.36
C TYR A 2 7.02 -0.38 6.12
N LYS A 3 8.06 -1.12 5.73
CA LYS A 3 7.99 -2.58 5.54
C LYS A 3 7.55 -3.30 6.82
N ASP A 4 8.08 -2.88 7.96
CA ASP A 4 7.76 -3.49 9.26
C ASP A 4 6.32 -3.22 9.67
N ILE A 5 5.78 -2.04 9.36
CA ILE A 5 4.37 -1.70 9.63
C ILE A 5 3.44 -2.69 8.92
N PHE A 6 3.64 -2.94 7.62
CA PHE A 6 2.79 -3.89 6.90
C PHE A 6 2.96 -5.34 7.37
N TRP A 7 4.17 -5.71 7.82
CA TRP A 7 4.38 -7.01 8.44
C TRP A 7 3.64 -7.17 9.77
N LEU A 8 3.62 -6.13 10.61
CA LEU A 8 2.87 -6.13 11.86
C LEU A 8 1.36 -6.21 11.61
N LEU A 9 0.85 -5.50 10.60
CA LEU A 9 -0.56 -5.56 10.21
C LEU A 9 -0.98 -6.94 9.69
N ASP A 10 -0.12 -7.61 8.91
CA ASP A 10 -0.35 -8.99 8.44
C ASP A 10 -0.31 -9.99 9.61
N LYS A 11 0.69 -9.87 10.50
CA LYS A 11 0.79 -10.69 11.71
C LYS A 11 -0.42 -10.53 12.63
N GLY A 12 -0.93 -9.30 12.75
CA GLY A 12 -2.15 -8.97 13.48
C GLY A 12 -3.44 -9.37 12.77
N LYS A 13 -3.37 -10.00 11.58
CA LYS A 13 -4.51 -10.39 10.73
C LYS A 13 -5.43 -9.21 10.36
N ILE A 14 -4.91 -7.99 10.41
CA ILE A 14 -5.63 -6.78 9.97
C ILE A 14 -5.68 -6.74 8.44
N ILE A 15 -4.58 -7.14 7.79
CA ILE A 15 -4.51 -7.31 6.35
C ILE A 15 -4.10 -8.74 6.01
N THR A 16 -4.43 -9.19 4.80
CA THR A 16 -3.96 -10.49 4.31
C THR A 16 -2.52 -10.39 3.84
N THR A 17 -1.80 -11.52 3.81
CA THR A 17 -0.45 -11.59 3.24
C THR A 17 -0.40 -11.14 1.77
N ASN A 18 -1.46 -11.40 1.00
CA ASN A 18 -1.56 -10.91 -0.39
C ASN A 18 -1.70 -9.38 -0.44
N SER A 19 -2.59 -8.82 0.39
CA SER A 19 -2.74 -7.36 0.51
C SER A 19 -1.44 -6.70 0.98
N ARG A 20 -0.71 -7.30 1.93
CA ARG A 20 0.61 -6.82 2.35
C ARG A 20 1.57 -6.71 1.17
N LYS A 21 1.69 -7.77 0.35
CA LYS A 21 2.60 -7.76 -0.81
C LYS A 21 2.24 -6.65 -1.79
N ARG A 22 0.95 -6.54 -2.14
CA ARG A 22 0.45 -5.52 -3.08
C ARG A 22 0.62 -4.10 -2.56
N LEU A 23 0.27 -3.83 -1.30
CA LEU A 23 0.45 -2.52 -0.67
C LEU A 23 1.93 -2.14 -0.57
N TRP A 24 2.80 -3.10 -0.25
CA TRP A 24 4.23 -2.88 -0.22
C TRP A 24 4.79 -2.47 -1.58
N ASP A 25 4.35 -3.14 -2.65
CA ASP A 25 4.81 -2.81 -4.00
C ASP A 25 4.40 -1.39 -4.41
N ILE A 26 3.20 -0.93 -4.04
CA ILE A 26 2.78 0.46 -4.30
C ILE A 26 3.60 1.45 -3.45
N ILE A 27 3.87 1.13 -2.18
CA ILE A 27 4.52 2.07 -1.26
C ILE A 27 5.99 2.28 -1.57
N LYS A 28 6.65 1.33 -2.24
CA LYS A 28 7.99 1.58 -2.81
C LYS A 28 8.00 2.80 -3.73
N TYR A 29 6.94 2.98 -4.52
CA TYR A 29 6.80 4.12 -5.42
C TYR A 29 6.58 5.44 -4.67
N ARG A 30 6.19 5.45 -3.40
CA ARG A 30 6.09 6.70 -2.61
C ARG A 30 7.44 7.42 -2.53
N ASN A 31 8.53 6.68 -2.35
CA ASN A 31 9.87 7.25 -2.28
C ASN A 31 10.31 7.80 -3.64
N VAL A 32 10.05 7.03 -4.70
CA VAL A 32 10.36 7.42 -6.09
C VAL A 32 9.55 8.66 -6.48
N LEU A 33 8.24 8.68 -6.22
CA LEU A 33 7.36 9.82 -6.50
C LEU A 33 7.79 11.09 -5.76
N SER A 34 8.40 10.96 -4.58
CA SER A 34 8.75 12.11 -3.74
C SER A 34 10.15 12.67 -4.04
N HIS A 35 11.09 11.85 -4.51
CA HIS A 35 12.50 12.26 -4.66
C HIS A 35 13.08 12.02 -6.06
N GLU A 36 12.49 11.11 -6.84
CA GLU A 36 13.02 10.62 -8.12
C GLU A 36 11.90 10.57 -9.17
N TYR A 37 10.98 11.54 -9.16
CA TYR A 37 9.78 11.51 -10.01
C TYR A 37 10.11 11.49 -11.51
N GLY A 38 11.30 11.98 -11.90
CA GLY A 38 11.82 11.90 -13.26
C GLY A 38 12.16 10.48 -13.73
N GLU A 39 12.36 9.55 -12.80
CA GLU A 39 12.70 8.14 -13.07
C GLU A 39 11.46 7.24 -13.23
N ILE A 40 10.25 7.79 -13.04
CA ILE A 40 9.00 7.02 -13.15
C ILE A 40 8.65 6.81 -14.62
N THR A 41 8.64 5.55 -15.02
CA THR A 41 8.20 5.21 -16.38
C THR A 41 6.68 5.22 -16.50
N GLN A 42 6.16 5.32 -17.73
CA GLN A 42 4.72 5.17 -17.99
C GLN A 42 4.19 3.80 -17.51
N LYS A 43 5.02 2.75 -17.59
CA LYS A 43 4.67 1.40 -17.12
C LYS A 43 4.46 1.38 -15.59
N ASP A 44 5.33 2.06 -14.86
CA ASP A 44 5.20 2.21 -13.40
C ASP A 44 3.93 2.97 -13.04
N LEU A 45 3.62 4.05 -13.76
CA LEU A 45 2.40 4.82 -13.54
C LEU A 45 1.14 3.96 -13.75
N VAL A 46 1.09 3.20 -14.84
CA VAL A 46 -0.02 2.27 -15.11
C VAL A 46 -0.13 1.21 -14.02
N TYR A 47 1.00 0.69 -13.53
CA TYR A 47 1.01 -0.27 -12.43
C TYR A 47 0.43 0.33 -11.15
N ILE A 48 0.87 1.53 -10.77
CA ILE A 48 0.37 2.24 -9.58
C ILE A 48 -1.15 2.44 -9.69
N ILE A 49 -1.63 2.97 -10.82
CA ILE A 49 -3.05 3.24 -11.06
C ILE A 49 -3.89 1.96 -10.95
N LYS A 50 -3.46 0.86 -11.58
CA LYS A 50 -4.16 -0.44 -11.53
C LYS A 50 -4.28 -1.00 -10.11
N ASN A 51 -3.36 -0.65 -9.22
CA ASN A 51 -3.34 -1.13 -7.85
C ASN A 51 -3.93 -0.14 -6.83
N LEU A 52 -4.46 1.02 -7.25
CA LEU A 52 -5.13 1.98 -6.36
C LEU A 52 -6.34 1.38 -5.62
N SER A 53 -6.98 0.35 -6.20
CA SER A 53 -8.07 -0.38 -5.55
C SER A 53 -7.63 -1.04 -4.24
N GLU A 54 -6.40 -1.53 -4.15
CA GLU A 54 -5.84 -2.13 -2.93
C GLU A 54 -5.69 -1.09 -1.81
N ILE A 55 -5.29 0.14 -2.15
CA ILE A 55 -5.24 1.25 -1.18
C ILE A 55 -6.65 1.58 -0.67
N LYS A 56 -7.64 1.66 -1.56
CA LYS A 56 -9.04 1.91 -1.16
C LYS A 56 -9.56 0.83 -0.22
N ASN A 57 -9.28 -0.44 -0.52
CA ASN A 57 -9.66 -1.56 0.32
C ASN A 57 -8.98 -1.49 1.69
N PHE A 58 -7.68 -1.18 1.73
CA PHE A 58 -6.95 -1.00 2.96
C PHE A 58 -7.55 0.11 3.83
N ILE A 59 -7.85 1.28 3.26
CA ILE A 59 -8.49 2.39 3.97
C ILE A 59 -9.85 1.96 4.54
N LYS A 60 -10.64 1.20 3.78
CA LYS A 60 -11.94 0.69 4.26
C LYS A 60 -11.76 -0.20 5.49
N ILE A 61 -10.82 -1.13 5.48
CA ILE A 61 -10.52 -2.01 6.61
C ILE A 61 -10.12 -1.19 7.83
N VAL A 62 -9.18 -0.24 7.68
CA VAL A 62 -8.70 0.60 8.78
C VAL A 62 -9.83 1.45 9.36
N LYS A 63 -10.66 2.07 8.50
CA LYS A 63 -11.84 2.84 8.97
C LYS A 63 -12.83 1.98 9.75
N GLN A 64 -13.05 0.73 9.33
CA GLN A 64 -13.92 -0.20 10.05
C GLN A 64 -13.36 -0.59 11.42
N LEU A 65 -12.04 -0.56 11.60
CA LEU A 65 -11.40 -0.80 12.89
C LEU A 65 -11.50 0.42 13.82
N VAL A 66 -11.27 1.62 13.27
CA VAL A 66 -11.32 2.87 14.05
C VAL A 66 -12.74 3.25 14.44
N ASN A 67 -13.72 3.08 13.54
CA ASN A 67 -15.13 3.42 13.81
C ASN A 67 -15.89 2.32 14.57
N LYS A 68 -15.20 1.29 15.08
CA LYS A 68 -15.79 0.20 15.84
C LYS A 68 -15.90 0.50 17.35
N GLU A 69 -15.57 1.74 17.75
CA GLU A 69 -15.72 2.29 19.09
C GLU A 69 -16.94 3.22 19.17
#